data_AF-A4H445-F1
#
_entry.id   AF-A4H445-F1
#
_cell.length_a   1.000
_cell.length_b   1.000
_cell.length_c   1.000
_cell.angle_alpha   90.00
_cell.angle_beta   90.00
_cell.angle_gamma   90.00
#
_symmetry.space_group_name_H-M   'P 1'
#
loop_
_entity.id
_entity.type
_entity.pdbx_description
1 polymer ?
#
loop_
_entity_poly.entity_id
_entity_poly.type
_entity_poly.pdbx_seq_one_letter_code
_entity_poly.pdbx_strand_id
1 'polypeptide(L)'
;MTSTRNKFLLALVALVLLATYAAAVKGDCTVENCATCLEEDATKCAECKPGYKRTDAGQCEAISCDVPNCAMCLEEDATQCKDCNAGYKVTDAGTCEAASDAAAAPHSGVAAVAALAAAVVAYAL
;
A
#
# COMPACT_ATOMS: atom_id res chain seq x y z
N MET A 1 58.12 24.62 -17.20
CA MET A 1 56.76 24.73 -17.79
C MET A 1 56.14 23.34 -17.79
N THR A 2 55.30 23.02 -16.81
CA THR A 2 54.58 21.73 -16.78
C THR A 2 53.64 21.66 -17.97
N SER A 3 53.93 20.73 -18.88
CA SER A 3 53.23 20.48 -20.14
C SER A 3 51.71 20.46 -19.95
N THR A 4 51.00 21.35 -20.64
CA THR A 4 49.53 21.48 -20.64
C THR A 4 48.84 20.16 -20.97
N ARG A 5 49.47 19.31 -21.80
CA ARG A 5 48.99 17.95 -22.11
C ARG A 5 48.98 17.05 -20.87
N ASN A 6 49.98 17.18 -20.00
CA ASN A 6 50.08 16.40 -18.77
C ASN A 6 49.03 16.83 -17.73
N LYS A 7 48.69 18.14 -17.69
CA LYS A 7 47.61 18.67 -16.86
C LYS A 7 46.23 18.19 -17.32
N PHE A 8 46.00 18.12 -18.63
CA PHE A 8 44.75 17.64 -19.20
C PHE A 8 44.54 16.14 -18.95
N LEU A 9 45.62 15.36 -19.09
CA LEU A 9 45.64 13.93 -18.74
C LEU A 9 45.33 13.70 -17.26
N LEU A 10 45.96 14.45 -16.35
CA LEU A 10 45.69 14.36 -14.91
C LEU A 10 44.24 14.71 -14.57
N ALA A 11 43.67 15.74 -15.21
CA ALA A 11 42.27 16.13 -15.00
C ALA A 11 41.28 15.06 -15.48
N LEU A 12 41.54 14.43 -16.63
CA LEU A 12 40.72 13.32 -17.13
C LEU A 12 40.80 12.09 -16.22
N VAL A 13 42.00 11.74 -15.76
CA VAL A 13 42.17 10.63 -14.81
C VAL A 13 41.44 10.90 -13.50
N ALA A 14 41.51 12.13 -12.97
CA ALA A 14 40.78 12.52 -11.76
C ALA A 14 39.25 12.45 -11.96
N LEU A 15 38.72 12.89 -13.11
CA LEU A 15 37.29 12.81 -13.43
C LEU A 15 36.81 11.36 -13.56
N VAL A 16 37.57 10.50 -14.24
CA VAL A 16 37.26 9.08 -14.37
C VAL A 16 37.29 8.40 -13.01
N LEU A 17 38.32 8.68 -12.20
CA LEU A 17 38.43 8.18 -10.83
C LEU A 17 37.20 8.60 -10.00
N LEU A 18 36.86 9.89 -9.94
CA LEU A 18 35.67 10.40 -9.26
C LEU A 18 34.37 9.72 -9.71
N ALA A 19 34.18 9.53 -11.02
CA ALA A 19 33.01 8.82 -11.56
C ALA A 19 32.99 7.34 -11.16
N THR A 20 34.14 6.67 -11.14
CA THR A 20 34.22 5.26 -10.71
C THR A 20 33.99 5.07 -9.21
N TYR A 21 34.41 6.03 -8.36
CA TYR A 21 34.15 5.97 -6.93
C TYR A 21 32.67 6.15 -6.60
N ALA A 22 31.96 7.03 -7.32
CA ALA A 22 30.53 7.23 -7.15
C ALA A 22 29.71 5.97 -7.48
N ALA A 23 30.11 5.21 -8.51
CA ALA A 23 29.43 3.97 -8.88
C ALA A 23 29.70 2.81 -7.90
N ALA A 24 30.81 2.84 -7.16
CA ALA A 24 31.23 1.76 -6.26
C ALA A 24 30.64 1.86 -4.83
N VAL A 25 30.05 2.99 -4.45
CA VAL A 25 29.38 3.18 -3.14
C VAL A 25 27.91 2.70 -3.18
N LYS A 26 27.53 1.90 -4.18
CA LYS A 26 26.30 1.10 -4.10
C LYS A 26 26.55 -0.08 -3.14
N GLY A 27 26.59 0.21 -1.85
CA GLY A 27 26.59 -0.82 -0.81
C GLY A 27 25.32 -1.66 -0.94
N ASP A 28 25.40 -2.94 -0.60
CA ASP A 28 24.22 -3.78 -0.50
C ASP A 28 23.24 -3.16 0.50
N CYS A 29 21.98 -3.07 0.10
CA CYS A 29 20.91 -2.56 0.96
C CYS A 29 20.72 -3.53 2.13
N THR A 30 21.18 -3.15 3.31
CA THR A 30 21.14 -4.00 4.52
C THR A 30 20.06 -3.58 5.51
N VAL A 31 19.27 -2.56 5.17
CA VAL A 31 18.16 -2.10 6.02
C VAL A 31 17.07 -3.16 6.07
N GLU A 32 16.74 -3.60 7.28
CA GLU A 32 15.71 -4.62 7.50
C GLU A 32 14.34 -4.13 6.99
N ASN A 33 13.57 -5.03 6.38
CA ASN A 33 12.24 -4.74 5.83
C ASN A 33 12.20 -3.63 4.77
N CYS A 34 13.35 -3.28 4.20
CA CYS A 34 13.46 -2.33 3.10
C CYS A 34 13.27 -3.04 1.74
N ALA A 35 12.50 -2.44 0.84
CA ALA A 35 12.35 -2.90 -0.54
C ALA A 35 13.43 -2.27 -1.43
N THR A 36 13.71 -0.97 -1.26
CA THR A 36 14.75 -0.25 -1.99
C THR A 36 15.48 0.74 -1.07
N CYS A 37 16.82 0.73 -1.09
CA CYS A 37 17.62 1.74 -0.37
C CYS A 37 17.84 3.00 -1.21
N LEU A 38 18.17 4.11 -0.54
CA LEU A 38 18.56 5.36 -1.20
C LEU A 38 19.79 5.13 -2.10
N GLU A 39 19.82 5.85 -3.22
CA GLU A 39 20.87 5.66 -4.23
C GLU A 39 22.26 6.09 -3.71
N GLU A 40 22.30 7.15 -2.92
CA GLU A 40 23.53 7.73 -2.35
C GLU A 40 23.86 7.21 -0.94
N ASP A 41 22.96 6.47 -0.30
CA ASP A 41 23.11 5.99 1.07
C ASP A 41 22.43 4.62 1.28
N ALA A 42 23.19 3.55 1.13
CA ALA A 42 22.71 2.18 1.30
C ALA A 42 22.35 1.81 2.75
N THR A 43 22.58 2.71 3.72
CA THR A 43 22.19 2.52 5.13
C THR A 43 20.78 3.02 5.44
N LYS A 44 20.13 3.67 4.46
CA LYS A 44 18.78 4.24 4.59
C LYS A 44 17.85 3.70 3.51
N CYS A 45 16.61 3.46 3.92
CA CYS A 45 15.56 2.99 3.04
C CYS A 45 14.91 4.13 2.24
N ALA A 46 14.69 3.91 0.96
CA ALA A 46 13.84 4.74 0.11
C ALA A 46 12.38 4.29 0.20
N GLU A 47 12.15 2.98 0.09
CA GLU A 47 10.82 2.37 0.10
C GLU A 47 10.79 1.13 0.99
N CYS A 48 9.90 1.11 1.97
CA CYS A 48 9.71 -0.02 2.86
C CYS A 48 8.83 -1.10 2.22
N LYS A 49 9.00 -2.36 2.67
CA LYS A 49 8.11 -3.45 2.28
C LYS A 49 6.68 -3.19 2.78
N PRO A 50 5.64 -3.79 2.16
CA PRO A 50 4.26 -3.67 2.62
C PRO A 50 4.12 -4.00 4.12
N GLY A 51 3.37 -3.17 4.85
CA GLY A 51 3.18 -3.27 6.30
C GLY A 51 4.22 -2.54 7.15
N TYR A 52 5.19 -1.85 6.52
CA TYR A 52 6.20 -1.05 7.20
C TYR A 52 6.18 0.39 6.69
N LYS A 53 6.47 1.34 7.57
CA LYS A 53 6.63 2.77 7.24
C LYS A 53 8.05 3.22 7.48
N ARG A 54 8.50 4.21 6.70
CA ARG A 54 9.82 4.80 6.88
C ARG A 54 9.84 5.74 8.08
N THR A 55 10.86 5.63 8.93
CA THR A 55 11.14 6.57 10.01
C THR A 55 11.98 7.74 9.51
N ASP A 56 12.08 8.81 10.30
CA ASP A 56 12.96 9.95 9.99
C ASP A 56 14.45 9.54 9.93
N ALA A 57 14.82 8.47 10.62
CA ALA A 57 16.16 7.88 10.57
C ALA A 57 16.42 7.11 9.25
N GLY A 58 15.41 6.93 8.41
CA GLY A 58 15.48 6.19 7.16
C GLY A 58 15.19 4.70 7.29
N GLN A 59 14.77 4.21 8.46
CA GLN A 59 14.59 2.77 8.71
C GLN A 59 13.12 2.38 8.55
N CYS A 60 12.85 1.09 8.42
CA CYS A 60 11.48 0.58 8.26
C CYS A 60 10.96 0.01 9.58
N GLU A 61 9.86 0.56 10.07
CA GLU A 61 9.17 0.08 11.27
C GLU A 61 7.79 -0.43 10.91
N ALA A 62 7.35 -1.49 11.61
CA ALA A 62 6.02 -2.04 11.40
C ALA A 62 4.94 -0.98 11.64
N ILE A 63 3.93 -0.97 10.78
CA ILE A 63 2.72 -0.17 10.99
C ILE A 63 1.88 -0.93 12.03
N SER A 64 1.78 -0.38 13.24
CA SER A 64 0.84 -0.92 14.25
C SER A 64 -0.57 -0.69 13.74
N CYS A 65 -1.29 -1.77 13.46
CA CYS A 65 -2.62 -1.74 12.90
C CYS A 65 -3.57 -2.45 13.87
N ASP A 66 -4.31 -1.68 14.65
CA ASP A 66 -5.23 -2.23 15.66
C ASP A 66 -6.65 -2.43 15.09
N VAL A 67 -6.83 -2.25 13.77
CA VAL A 67 -8.11 -2.41 13.08
C VAL A 67 -8.45 -3.92 12.97
N PRO A 68 -9.57 -4.37 13.56
CA PRO A 68 -9.97 -5.77 13.49
C PRO A 68 -10.11 -6.27 12.05
N ASN A 69 -9.63 -7.48 11.77
CA ASN A 69 -9.67 -8.13 10.46
C ASN A 69 -8.93 -7.36 9.33
N CYS A 70 -8.07 -6.41 9.67
CA CYS A 70 -7.22 -5.73 8.71
C CYS A 70 -5.94 -6.52 8.45
N ALA A 71 -5.58 -6.70 7.17
CA ALA A 71 -4.31 -7.29 6.76
C ALA A 71 -3.21 -6.22 6.65
N MET A 72 -3.59 -5.00 6.24
CA MET A 72 -2.67 -3.88 6.05
C MET A 72 -3.37 -2.55 6.30
N CYS A 73 -2.88 -1.75 7.24
CA CYS A 73 -3.34 -0.38 7.45
C CYS A 73 -2.78 0.60 6.40
N LEU A 74 -3.37 1.79 6.32
CA LEU A 74 -2.78 2.91 5.57
C LEU A 74 -1.46 3.34 6.22
N GLU A 75 -0.51 3.74 5.38
CA GLU A 75 0.84 4.13 5.84
C GLU A 75 0.81 5.41 6.69
N GLU A 76 -0.03 6.36 6.31
CA GLU A 76 -0.19 7.65 7.00
C GLU A 76 -1.27 7.63 8.09
N ASP A 77 -2.12 6.60 8.12
CA ASP A 77 -3.20 6.47 9.10
C ASP A 77 -3.39 5.01 9.54
N ALA A 78 -2.76 4.68 10.67
CA ALA A 78 -2.83 3.38 11.34
C ALA A 78 -4.24 3.01 11.87
N THR A 79 -5.19 3.94 11.84
CA THR A 79 -6.58 3.68 12.25
C THR A 79 -7.48 3.24 11.09
N GLN A 80 -6.98 3.33 9.86
CA GLN A 80 -7.70 2.97 8.65
C GLN A 80 -7.05 1.78 7.94
N CYS A 81 -7.88 0.84 7.51
CA CYS A 81 -7.47 -0.35 6.79
C CYS A 81 -7.41 -0.11 5.28
N LYS A 82 -6.28 -0.45 4.69
CA LYS A 82 -6.08 -0.48 3.24
C LYS A 82 -6.58 -1.78 2.62
N ASP A 83 -6.21 -2.90 3.22
CA ASP A 83 -6.54 -4.25 2.74
C ASP A 83 -7.03 -5.11 3.90
N CYS A 84 -8.21 -5.69 3.75
CA CYS A 84 -8.79 -6.59 4.74
C CYS A 84 -8.34 -8.05 4.54
N ASN A 85 -8.38 -8.83 5.62
CA ASN A 85 -8.18 -10.27 5.54
C ASN A 85 -9.24 -10.95 4.65
N ALA A 86 -8.92 -12.16 4.17
CA ALA A 86 -9.83 -12.92 3.32
C ALA A 86 -11.23 -13.07 3.97
N GLY A 87 -12.28 -12.80 3.18
CA GLY A 87 -13.67 -12.81 3.66
C GLY A 87 -14.17 -11.47 4.21
N TYR A 88 -13.35 -10.41 4.18
CA TYR A 88 -13.71 -9.07 4.63
C TYR A 88 -13.49 -8.02 3.51
N LYS A 89 -14.20 -6.90 3.60
CA LYS A 89 -14.09 -5.75 2.69
C LYS A 89 -13.90 -4.46 3.49
N VAL A 90 -13.12 -3.54 2.91
CA VAL A 90 -12.92 -2.18 3.46
C VAL A 90 -14.24 -1.41 3.33
N THR A 91 -14.66 -0.75 4.40
CA THR A 91 -15.80 0.16 4.44
C THR A 91 -15.38 1.60 4.16
N ASP A 92 -16.34 2.49 3.92
CA ASP A 92 -16.05 3.93 3.79
C ASP A 92 -15.44 4.55 5.07
N ALA A 93 -15.58 3.89 6.22
CA ALA A 93 -14.99 4.30 7.49
C ALA A 93 -13.55 3.78 7.67
N GLY A 94 -12.99 3.07 6.68
CA GLY A 94 -11.65 2.47 6.78
C GLY A 94 -11.60 1.26 7.72
N THR A 95 -12.73 0.61 8.01
CA THR A 95 -12.79 -0.62 8.82
C THR A 95 -13.00 -1.85 7.92
N CYS A 96 -12.78 -3.05 8.47
CA CYS A 96 -13.04 -4.29 7.76
C CYS A 96 -14.31 -4.97 8.25
N GLU A 97 -15.29 -5.12 7.35
CA GLU A 97 -16.53 -5.83 7.61
C GLU A 97 -16.63 -7.09 6.77
N ALA A 98 -17.32 -8.10 7.29
CA ALA A 98 -17.47 -9.37 6.58
C ALA A 98 -18.11 -9.12 5.22
N ALA A 99 -17.47 -9.64 4.17
CA ALA A 99 -18.05 -9.66 2.85
C ALA A 99 -19.22 -10.63 2.89
N SER A 100 -20.42 -10.15 3.25
CA SER A 100 -21.62 -10.93 3.00
C SER A 100 -21.65 -11.15 1.49
N ASP A 101 -21.61 -12.40 1.06
CA ASP A 101 -21.90 -12.78 -0.32
C ASP A 101 -23.29 -12.23 -0.66
N ALA A 102 -23.37 -10.99 -1.15
CA ALA A 102 -24.58 -10.33 -1.60
C ALA A 102 -25.02 -10.89 -2.96
N ALA A 103 -24.85 -12.21 -3.14
CA ALA A 103 -25.39 -13.01 -4.21
C ALA A 103 -26.30 -14.13 -3.66
N ALA A 104 -26.91 -13.97 -2.48
CA ALA A 104 -28.17 -14.63 -2.13
C ALA A 104 -28.73 -14.12 -0.79
N ALA A 105 -29.56 -13.08 -0.82
CA ALA A 105 -30.71 -13.00 0.07
C ALA A 105 -31.78 -12.10 -0.55
N PRO A 106 -32.89 -12.66 -1.05
CA PRO A 106 -34.11 -11.90 -1.12
C PRO A 106 -34.68 -11.74 0.31
N HIS A 107 -35.56 -10.76 0.48
CA HIS A 107 -36.40 -10.49 1.65
C HIS A 107 -35.74 -9.89 2.91
N SER A 108 -36.04 -8.61 3.19
CA SER A 108 -37.10 -8.30 4.17
C SER A 108 -37.40 -6.80 4.22
N GLY A 109 -38.68 -6.42 4.05
CA GLY A 109 -39.21 -5.26 4.76
C GLY A 109 -39.67 -4.04 3.96
N VAL A 110 -40.52 -4.18 2.94
CA VAL A 110 -41.59 -3.18 2.73
C VAL A 110 -42.89 -3.91 2.40
N ALA A 111 -43.88 -3.74 3.27
CA ALA A 111 -45.19 -4.39 3.21
C ALA A 111 -45.99 -3.94 1.97
N ALA A 112 -46.19 -4.85 1.02
CA ALA A 112 -47.25 -4.70 0.02
C ALA A 112 -48.54 -5.29 0.60
N VAL A 113 -49.40 -4.44 1.14
CA VAL A 113 -50.75 -4.84 1.57
C VAL A 113 -51.56 -5.13 0.31
N ALA A 114 -51.60 -6.41 -0.10
CA ALA A 114 -52.46 -6.84 -1.20
C ALA A 114 -53.90 -6.91 -0.70
N ALA A 115 -54.71 -5.91 -1.05
CA ALA A 115 -56.14 -5.93 -0.82
C ALA A 115 -56.77 -7.06 -1.64
N LEU A 116 -57.27 -8.08 -0.95
CA LEU A 116 -58.13 -9.12 -1.52
C LEU A 116 -59.50 -8.51 -1.85
N ALA A 117 -59.79 -8.27 -3.13
CA ALA A 117 -61.16 -8.13 -3.60
C ALA A 117 -61.48 -9.33 -4.50
N ALA A 118 -62.05 -10.36 -3.89
CA ALA A 118 -62.54 -11.54 -4.58
C ALA A 118 -63.66 -11.15 -5.55
N ALA A 119 -63.53 -11.62 -6.79
CA ALA A 119 -64.55 -11.52 -7.82
C ALA A 119 -65.84 -12.21 -7.36
N VAL A 120 -66.92 -11.44 -7.27
CA VAL A 120 -68.28 -11.99 -7.16
C VAL A 120 -68.74 -12.32 -8.57
N VAL A 121 -68.44 -13.54 -9.03
CA VAL A 121 -69.12 -14.15 -10.18
C VAL A 121 -69.81 -15.41 -9.68
N ALA A 122 -71.12 -15.32 -9.45
CA ALA A 122 -72.11 -16.39 -9.63
C ALA A 122 -73.38 -16.04 -8.86
N TYR A 123 -74.32 -15.34 -9.50
CA TYR A 123 -75.74 -15.73 -9.43
C TYR A 123 -76.45 -15.11 -10.63
N ALA A 124 -76.26 -15.76 -11.79
CA ALA A 124 -77.24 -15.76 -12.85
C ALA A 124 -78.17 -16.94 -12.57
N LEU A 125 -79.37 -16.64 -12.07
CA LEU A 125 -80.62 -17.38 -12.23
C LEU A 125 -81.76 -16.38 -12.02
#